data_AF-A0A8H9MFX4-F1
#
_entry.id   AF-A0A8H9MFX4-F1
#
_cell.length_a   1.000
_cell.length_b   1.000
_cell.length_c   1.000
_cell.angle_alpha   90.00
_cell.angle_beta   90.00
_cell.angle_gamma   90.00
#
_symmetry.space_group_name_H-M   'P 1'
#
loop_
_entity.id
_entity.type
_entity.pdbx_description
1 polymer ?
#
loop_
_entity_poly.entity_id
_entity_poly.type
_entity_poly.pdbx_seq_one_letter_code
_entity_poly.pdbx_strand_id
1 'polypeptide(L)' 'MERVSDKNGPREDDALKAELRGTLQGNRSSRAEEWRDPEPPADDDPDVPNAGPVER' A
#
# COMPACT_ATOMS: atom_id res chain seq x y z
N MET A 1 -10.52 -23.70 3.45
CA MET A 1 -10.64 -22.33 2.91
C MET A 1 -10.82 -22.49 1.41
N GLU A 2 -12.06 -22.72 0.96
CA GLU A 2 -12.35 -22.80 -0.46
C GLU A 2 -12.55 -21.40 -1.00
N ARG A 3 -11.61 -20.95 -1.82
CA ARG A 3 -11.82 -19.85 -2.78
C ARG A 3 -11.39 -20.37 -4.14
N VAL A 4 -12.11 -21.35 -4.66
CA VAL A 4 -12.12 -21.64 -6.09
C VAL A 4 -13.30 -20.85 -6.63
N SER A 5 -13.00 -19.82 -7.41
CA SER A 5 -14.02 -19.13 -8.20
C SER A 5 -14.58 -20.11 -9.23
N ASP A 6 -15.89 -20.42 -9.22
CA ASP A 6 -16.53 -21.25 -10.26
C ASP A 6 -16.38 -20.68 -11.68
N LYS A 7 -15.97 -19.41 -11.83
CA LYS A 7 -15.80 -18.75 -13.12
C LYS A 7 -14.43 -18.96 -13.77
N ASN A 8 -13.38 -19.20 -12.98
CA ASN A 8 -12.01 -19.22 -13.46
C ASN A 8 -11.34 -20.55 -13.06
N GLY A 9 -10.56 -21.15 -13.97
CA GLY A 9 -9.81 -22.35 -13.64
C GLY A 9 -8.71 -22.09 -12.60
N PRO A 10 -8.18 -23.13 -11.91
CA PRO A 10 -7.16 -22.97 -10.87
C PRO A 10 -5.93 -22.17 -11.30
N ARG A 11 -5.50 -22.32 -12.56
CA ARG A 11 -4.34 -21.63 -13.12
C ARG A 11 -4.57 -20.13 -13.30
N GLU A 12 -5.77 -19.75 -13.74
CA GLU A 12 -6.15 -18.34 -13.89
C GLU A 12 -6.32 -17.68 -12.52
N ASP A 13 -6.88 -18.39 -11.54
CA ASP A 13 -7.00 -17.90 -10.17
C ASP A 13 -5.62 -17.63 -9.53
N ASP A 14 -4.64 -18.50 -9.77
CA ASP A 14 -3.25 -18.29 -9.32
C ASP A 14 -2.61 -17.06 -9.98
N ALA A 15 -2.83 -16.85 -11.28
CA ALA A 15 -2.34 -15.67 -11.98
C ALA A 15 -2.96 -14.37 -11.43
N LEU A 16 -4.29 -14.33 -11.30
CA LEU A 16 -5.02 -13.20 -10.73
C LEU A 16 -4.59 -12.90 -9.29
N LYS A 17 -4.36 -13.94 -8.48
CA LYS A 17 -3.85 -13.80 -7.11
C LYS A 17 -2.43 -13.23 -7.09
N ALA A 18 -1.57 -13.63 -8.02
CA ALA A 18 -0.22 -13.09 -8.15
C ALA A 18 -0.22 -11.61 -8.55
N GLU A 19 -1.06 -11.21 -9.50
CA GLU A 19 -1.22 -9.81 -9.90
C GLU A 19 -1.77 -8.94 -8.77
N LEU A 20 -2.83 -9.41 -8.09
CA LEU A 20 -3.39 -8.71 -6.94
C LEU A 20 -2.39 -8.59 -5.79
N ARG A 21 -1.59 -9.63 -5.54
CA ARG A 21 -0.53 -9.58 -4.54
C ARG A 21 0.57 -8.60 -4.93
N GLY A 22 0.99 -8.58 -6.20
CA GLY A 22 1.98 -7.63 -6.72
C GLY A 22 1.52 -6.17 -6.61
N THR A 23 0.25 -5.89 -6.89
CA THR A 23 -0.32 -4.55 -6.73
C THR A 23 -0.45 -4.13 -5.25
N LEU A 24 -0.86 -5.05 -4.37
CA LEU A 24 -1.01 -4.75 -2.94
C LEU A 24 0.34 -4.61 -2.21
N GLN A 25 1.34 -5.39 -2.60
CA GLN A 25 2.70 -5.36 -2.03
C GLN A 25 3.64 -4.40 -2.78
N GLY A 26 3.16 -3.73 -3.82
CA GLY A 26 3.95 -2.79 -4.61
C GLY A 26 4.38 -1.57 -3.80
N ASN A 27 5.67 -1.57 -3.38
CA ASN A 27 6.48 -0.44 -2.89
C ASN A 27 5.84 0.57 -1.93
N ARG A 28 4.83 0.16 -1.17
CA ARG A 28 4.23 0.98 -0.11
C ARG A 28 4.40 0.27 1.22
N SER A 29 4.75 1.05 2.24
CA SER A 29 4.78 0.61 3.64
C SER A 29 3.54 -0.23 3.92
N SER A 30 3.69 -1.35 4.61
CA SER A 30 2.53 -2.18 4.96
C SER A 30 1.48 -1.27 5.62
N ARG A 31 0.18 -1.56 5.49
CA ARG A 31 -0.85 -0.77 6.20
C ARG A 31 -0.58 -0.68 7.72
N ALA A 32 0.14 -1.66 8.27
CA ALA A 32 0.61 -1.70 9.65
C ALA A 32 1.87 -0.85 9.94
N GLU A 33 2.50 -0.27 8.92
CA GLU A 33 3.65 0.64 9.01
C GLU A 33 3.24 2.07 8.63
N GLU A 34 2.16 2.25 7.87
CA GLU A 34 1.57 3.55 7.48
C GLU A 34 1.29 4.47 8.68
N TRP A 35 0.87 3.93 9.83
CA TRP A 35 0.62 4.76 11.03
C TRP A 35 1.86 5.48 11.56
N ARG A 36 3.06 5.04 11.16
CA ARG A 36 4.33 5.71 11.49
C ARG A 36 4.73 6.76 10.46
N ASP A 37 4.12 6.74 9.28
CA ASP A 37 4.40 7.69 8.22
C ASP A 37 3.63 8.99 8.54
N PRO A 38 4.31 10.15 8.55
CA PRO A 38 3.61 11.42 8.72
C PRO A 38 2.69 11.68 7.53
N GLU A 39 1.45 12.10 7.78
CA GLU A 39 0.55 12.51 6.70
C GLU A 39 1.15 13.67 5.89
N PRO A 40 0.96 13.68 4.55
CA PRO A 40 1.40 14.80 3.73
C PRO A 40 0.63 16.08 4.07
N PRO A 41 1.23 17.26 3.85
CA PRO A 41 0.56 18.54 4.09
C PRO A 41 -0.68 18.67 3.21
N ALA A 42 -1.78 19.16 3.79
CA ALA A 42 -2.99 19.49 3.06
C ALA A 42 -2.80 20.75 2.20
N ASP A 43 -3.61 20.90 1.15
CA ASP A 43 -3.52 22.07 0.25
C ASP A 43 -3.80 23.41 0.96
N ASP A 44 -4.53 23.38 2.08
CA ASP A 44 -4.83 24.54 2.92
C ASP A 44 -3.84 24.72 4.11
N ASP A 45 -2.85 23.83 4.26
CA ASP A 45 -1.86 23.98 5.33
C ASP A 45 -0.97 25.20 5.07
N PRO A 46 -0.67 26.00 6.12
CA PRO A 46 0.32 27.06 5.99
C PRO A 46 1.68 26.46 5.60
N ASP A 47 2.47 27.19 4.80
CA ASP A 47 3.83 26.79 4.41
C ASP A 47 4.74 26.76 5.66
N VAL A 48 4.70 25.63 6.37
CA VAL A 48 5.51 25.37 7.56
C VAL A 48 6.63 24.40 7.17
N PRO A 49 7.89 24.66 7.58
CA PRO A 49 8.96 23.70 7.35
C PRO A 49 8.63 22.41 8.10
N ASN A 50 8.38 21.34 7.33
CA ASN A 50 7.99 20.05 7.87
C ASN A 50 9.13 19.54 8.77
N ALA A 51 8.88 19.42 10.06
CA ALA A 51 9.90 19.18 11.08
C ALA A 51 10.42 17.73 11.03
N GLY A 52 11.30 17.42 10.07
CA GLY A 52 12.24 16.32 10.16
C GLY A 52 13.48 16.72 10.99
N PRO A 53 14.19 15.78 11.63
CA PRO A 53 15.36 16.13 12.43
C PRO A 53 16.42 16.77 11.52
N VAL A 54 16.77 18.01 11.83
CA VAL A 54 17.95 18.68 11.27
C VAL A 54 19.19 18.01 11.87
N GLU A 55 19.73 16.98 11.20
CA GLU A 55 21.13 16.62 11.42
C GLU A 55 22.01 17.80 10.97
N ARG A 56 23.02 18.09 11.80
CA ARG A 56 23.78 19.33 11.84
C ARG A 56 24.61 19.60 10.58
#